data_AF-B9A6T4-F1
#
_entry.id   AF-B9A6T4-F1
#
_cell.length_a   1.000
_cell.length_b   1.000
_cell.length_c   1.000
_cell.angle_alpha   90.00
_cell.angle_beta   90.00
_cell.angle_gamma   90.00
#
_symmetry.space_group_name_H-M   'P 1'
#
loop_
_entity.id
_entity.type
_entity.pdbx_description
1 polymer ?
#
loop_
_entity_poly.entity_id
_entity_poly.type
_entity_poly.pdbx_seq_one_letter_code
_entity_poly.pdbx_strand_id
1 'polypeptide(L)'
;VIFSSLGKLSEYCSPSTTLSKMLERYQQTSGKKLWDATHENLSAEIDRIKKENDNMQIELRHLKGEDLNSLNPKELIPIEEALQNGLTGVREKQMDFLKMLRKNERMLEEENKRLKY
;
A
#
# COMPACT_ATOMS: atom_id res chain seq x y z
N VAL A 1 -37.59 5.79 -7.54
CA VAL A 1 -37.44 4.63 -8.46
C VAL A 1 -38.69 4.51 -9.29
N ILE A 2 -38.59 4.24 -10.59
CA ILE A 2 -39.74 4.08 -11.49
C ILE A 2 -39.70 2.67 -12.07
N PHE A 3 -40.83 1.96 -12.03
CA PHE A 3 -40.98 0.66 -12.67
C PHE A 3 -41.84 0.81 -13.92
N SER A 4 -41.35 0.29 -15.05
CA SER A 4 -42.17 0.14 -16.25
C SER A 4 -43.18 -1.00 -16.08
N SER A 5 -44.20 -1.04 -16.94
CA SER A 5 -45.17 -2.16 -17.02
C SER A 5 -44.52 -3.52 -17.33
N LEU A 6 -43.30 -3.52 -17.89
CA LEU A 6 -42.50 -4.71 -18.15
C LEU A 6 -41.56 -5.08 -16.99
N GLY A 7 -41.69 -4.42 -15.82
CA GLY A 7 -40.87 -4.68 -14.64
C GLY A 7 -39.45 -4.10 -14.68
N LYS A 8 -39.07 -3.41 -15.76
CA LYS A 8 -37.77 -2.74 -15.85
C LYS A 8 -37.72 -1.58 -14.84
N LEU A 9 -36.72 -1.63 -13.96
CA LEU A 9 -36.42 -0.59 -12.98
C LEU A 9 -35.61 0.52 -13.66
N SER A 10 -36.03 1.76 -13.49
CA SER A 10 -35.28 2.96 -13.88
C SER A 10 -35.05 3.84 -12.67
N GLU A 11 -33.82 4.31 -12.52
CA GLU A 11 -33.47 5.25 -11.48
C GLU A 11 -34.01 6.63 -11.84
N TYR A 12 -34.74 7.24 -10.91
CA TYR A 12 -35.17 8.63 -11.00
C TYR A 12 -34.75 9.32 -9.72
N CYS A 13 -33.75 10.18 -9.84
CA CYS A 13 -33.15 10.93 -8.75
C CYS A 13 -33.04 12.40 -9.16
N SER A 14 -33.16 13.32 -8.20
CA SER A 14 -32.85 14.72 -8.45
C SER A 14 -31.38 14.85 -8.92
N PRO A 15 -31.04 15.80 -9.80
CA PRO A 15 -29.68 15.94 -10.35
C PRO A 15 -28.56 16.07 -9.30
N SER A 16 -28.91 16.49 -8.07
CA SER A 16 -28.00 16.66 -6.94
C SER A 16 -27.66 15.37 -6.19
N THR A 17 -28.32 14.24 -6.48
CA THR A 17 -28.09 12.97 -5.76
C THR A 17 -28.24 11.75 -6.68
N THR A 18 -27.70 10.61 -6.24
CA THR A 18 -27.87 9.31 -6.90
C THR A 18 -28.73 8.39 -6.04
N LEU A 19 -29.25 7.31 -6.63
CA LEU A 19 -30.01 6.31 -5.90
C LEU A 19 -29.16 5.69 -4.79
N SER A 20 -27.90 5.35 -5.10
CA SER A 20 -26.95 4.80 -4.12
C SER A 20 -26.75 5.72 -2.91
N LYS A 21 -26.54 7.04 -3.12
CA LYS A 21 -26.39 8.01 -2.03
C LYS A 21 -27.67 8.14 -1.18
N MET A 22 -28.85 8.04 -1.80
CA MET A 22 -30.12 8.05 -1.07
C MET A 22 -30.31 6.78 -0.24
N LEU A 23 -30.01 5.60 -0.80
CA LEU A 23 -30.09 4.32 -0.11
C LEU A 23 -29.11 4.25 1.07
N GLU A 24 -27.89 4.74 0.88
CA GLU A 24 -26.88 4.84 1.94
C GLU A 24 -27.38 5.71 3.11
N ARG A 25 -27.90 6.91 2.83
CA ARG A 25 -28.49 7.80 3.86
C ARG A 25 -29.70 7.19 4.54
N TYR A 26 -30.56 6.50 3.78
CA TYR A 26 -31.72 5.81 4.34
C TYR A 26 -31.28 4.75 5.33
N GLN A 27 -30.30 3.92 4.98
CA GLN A 27 -29.78 2.91 5.89
C GLN A 27 -29.18 3.54 7.15
N GLN A 28 -28.35 4.58 7.02
CA GLN A 28 -27.72 5.27 8.15
C GLN A 28 -28.76 5.87 9.11
N THR A 29 -29.84 6.46 8.58
CA THR A 29 -30.85 7.16 9.40
C THR A 29 -31.92 6.23 9.94
N SER A 30 -32.35 5.24 9.16
CA SER A 30 -33.45 4.34 9.53
C SER A 30 -33.03 3.14 10.37
N GLY A 31 -31.73 2.82 10.40
CA GLY A 31 -31.20 1.61 11.03
C GLY A 31 -31.60 0.30 10.32
N LYS A 32 -32.35 0.37 9.21
CA LYS A 32 -32.71 -0.80 8.41
C LYS A 32 -31.55 -1.16 7.49
N LYS A 33 -31.04 -2.37 7.65
CA LYS A 33 -30.01 -2.95 6.78
C LYS A 33 -30.61 -3.25 5.41
N LEU A 34 -30.11 -2.55 4.40
CA LEU A 34 -30.44 -2.74 3.00
C LEU A 34 -29.49 -3.73 2.32
N TRP A 35 -28.25 -3.81 2.80
CA TRP A 35 -27.22 -4.69 2.26
C TRP A 35 -27.38 -6.12 2.78
N ASP A 36 -27.04 -7.08 1.93
CA ASP A 36 -26.91 -8.48 2.34
C ASP A 36 -25.62 -8.72 3.12
N ALA A 37 -25.50 -9.91 3.72
CA ALA A 37 -24.31 -10.30 4.48
C ALA A 37 -23.02 -10.23 3.65
N THR A 38 -23.11 -10.47 2.34
CA THR A 38 -21.95 -10.42 1.43
C THR A 38 -21.38 -9.00 1.33
N HIS A 39 -22.25 -8.01 1.13
CA HIS A 39 -21.87 -6.60 1.06
C HIS A 39 -21.39 -6.06 2.41
N GLU A 40 -21.99 -6.51 3.53
CA GLU A 40 -21.50 -6.16 4.87
C GLU A 40 -20.08 -6.69 5.12
N ASN A 41 -19.84 -7.96 4.79
CA ASN A 41 -18.52 -8.57 4.92
C ASN A 41 -17.47 -7.85 4.05
N LEU A 42 -17.84 -7.48 2.81
CA LEU A 42 -16.96 -6.72 1.93
C LEU A 42 -16.63 -5.34 2.51
N SER A 43 -17.61 -4.63 3.06
CA SER A 43 -17.37 -3.33 3.71
C SER A 43 -16.44 -3.46 4.90
N ALA A 44 -16.64 -4.48 5.75
CA ALA A 44 -15.78 -4.74 6.90
C ALA A 44 -14.33 -5.06 6.48
N GLU A 45 -14.17 -5.81 5.38
CA GLU A 45 -12.84 -6.13 4.84
C GLU A 45 -12.15 -4.90 4.27
N ILE A 46 -12.88 -4.01 3.58
CA ILE A 46 -12.36 -2.73 3.10
C ILE A 46 -11.86 -1.89 4.28
N ASP A 47 -12.64 -1.80 5.36
CA ASP A 47 -12.25 -1.02 6.53
C ASP A 47 -11.05 -1.64 7.26
N ARG A 48 -10.96 -2.97 7.31
CA ARG A 48 -9.80 -3.70 7.81
C ARG A 48 -8.54 -3.35 7.03
N ILE A 49 -8.61 -3.43 5.69
CA ILE A 49 -7.48 -3.13 4.79
C ILE A 49 -7.06 -1.66 4.91
N LYS A 50 -8.01 -0.72 4.99
CA LYS A 50 -7.69 0.70 5.18
C LYS A 50 -6.91 0.92 6.48
N LYS A 51 -7.38 0.34 7.58
CA LYS A 51 -6.70 0.44 8.88
C LYS A 51 -5.29 -0.16 8.83
N GLU A 52 -5.13 -1.30 8.18
CA GLU A 52 -3.82 -1.94 7.97
C GLU A 52 -2.88 -1.03 7.17
N ASN A 53 -3.37 -0.45 6.07
CA ASN A 53 -2.61 0.51 5.28
C ASN A 53 -2.22 1.78 6.07
N ASP A 54 -3.12 2.32 6.88
CA ASP A 54 -2.84 3.49 7.71
C ASP A 54 -1.74 3.19 8.73
N ASN A 55 -1.76 2.00 9.34
CA ASN A 55 -0.70 1.53 10.24
C ASN A 55 0.64 1.40 9.51
N MET A 56 0.65 0.81 8.30
CA MET A 56 1.88 0.70 7.49
C MET A 56 2.43 2.08 7.12
N GLN A 57 1.58 3.06 6.85
CA GLN A 57 2.02 4.42 6.58
C GLN A 57 2.66 5.08 7.80
N ILE A 58 2.14 4.82 9.00
CA ILE A 58 2.76 5.26 10.26
C ILE A 58 4.14 4.63 10.41
N GLU A 59 4.26 3.32 10.23
CA GLU A 59 5.56 2.61 10.31
C GLU A 59 6.58 3.16 9.31
N LEU A 60 6.16 3.44 8.07
CA LEU A 60 7.02 4.05 7.06
C LEU A 60 7.53 5.44 7.47
N ARG A 61 6.71 6.25 8.14
CA ARG A 61 7.15 7.55 8.66
C ARG A 61 8.19 7.38 9.77
N HIS A 62 7.95 6.46 10.70
CA HIS A 62 8.94 6.15 11.74
C HIS A 62 10.28 5.68 11.16
N LEU A 63 10.26 4.81 10.15
CA LEU A 63 11.47 4.37 9.44
C LEU A 63 12.19 5.51 8.71
N LYS A 64 11.48 6.56 8.30
CA LYS A 64 12.08 7.78 7.73
C LYS A 64 12.63 8.75 8.78
N GLY A 65 12.44 8.45 10.06
CA GLY A 65 12.81 9.34 11.17
C GLY A 65 11.77 10.44 11.45
N GLU A 66 10.55 10.29 10.95
CA GLU A 66 9.42 11.20 11.20
C GLU A 66 8.61 10.71 12.41
N ASP A 67 7.84 11.61 13.05
CA ASP A 67 6.92 11.32 14.17
C ASP A 67 7.50 10.56 15.38
N LEU A 68 8.82 10.60 15.59
CA LEU A 68 9.48 9.81 16.63
C LEU A 68 9.23 10.30 18.07
N ASN A 69 8.84 11.56 18.26
CA ASN A 69 8.69 12.15 19.60
C ASN A 69 7.58 11.50 20.44
N SER A 70 6.61 10.83 19.80
CA SER A 70 5.56 10.08 20.49
C SER A 70 5.98 8.68 20.91
N LEU A 71 7.13 8.19 20.44
CA LEU A 71 7.61 6.84 20.72
C LEU A 71 8.48 6.80 21.96
N ASN A 72 8.32 5.75 22.75
CA ASN A 72 9.19 5.49 23.88
C ASN A 72 10.45 4.70 23.44
N PRO A 73 11.52 4.66 24.26
CA PRO A 73 12.77 3.99 23.88
C PRO A 73 12.62 2.52 23.46
N LYS A 74 11.67 1.76 24.03
CA LYS A 74 11.44 0.36 23.64
C LYS A 74 10.85 0.23 22.24
N GLU A 75 10.07 1.22 21.81
CA GLU A 75 9.47 1.28 20.47
C GLU A 75 10.50 1.70 19.41
N LEU A 76 11.55 2.42 19.80
CA LEU A 76 12.62 2.85 18.90
C LEU A 76 13.61 1.73 18.54
N ILE A 77 13.85 0.79 19.45
CA ILE A 77 14.77 -0.36 19.25
C ILE A 77 14.50 -1.13 17.95
N PRO A 78 13.28 -1.64 17.69
CA PRO A 78 13.02 -2.40 16.46
C PRO A 78 13.17 -1.55 15.20
N ILE A 79 12.93 -0.25 15.27
CA ILE A 79 13.12 0.68 14.15
C ILE A 79 14.62 0.80 13.83
N GLU A 80 15.45 1.01 14.86
CA GLU A 80 16.90 1.08 14.72
C GLU A 80 17.49 -0.22 14.15
N GLU A 81 17.08 -1.38 14.68
CA GLU A 81 17.52 -2.68 14.18
C GLU A 81 17.13 -2.90 12.71
N ALA A 82 15.89 -2.55 12.33
CA ALA A 82 15.43 -2.67 10.95
C ALA A 82 16.26 -1.78 10.00
N LEU A 83 16.55 -0.53 10.40
CA LEU A 83 17.37 0.40 9.62
C LEU A 83 18.81 -0.09 9.49
N GLN A 84 19.41 -0.58 10.57
CA GLN A 84 20.77 -1.10 10.56
C GLN A 84 20.90 -2.34 9.66
N ASN A 85 19.93 -3.25 9.72
CA ASN A 85 19.87 -4.43 8.87
C ASN A 85 19.70 -4.05 7.40
N GLY A 86 18.78 -3.12 7.09
CA GLY A 86 18.56 -2.61 5.74
C GLY A 86 19.81 -1.95 5.16
N LEU A 87 20.49 -1.10 5.94
CA LEU A 87 21.72 -0.42 5.54
C LEU A 87 22.85 -1.42 5.26
N THR A 88 22.98 -2.44 6.09
CA THR A 88 23.97 -3.51 5.90
C THR A 88 23.73 -4.24 4.58
N GLY A 89 22.50 -4.67 4.32
CA GLY A 89 22.15 -5.35 3.07
C GLY A 89 22.35 -4.48 1.81
N VAL A 90 22.09 -3.17 1.89
CA VAL A 90 22.39 -2.24 0.78
C VAL A 90 23.90 -2.17 0.51
N ARG A 91 24.72 -2.04 1.56
CA ARG A 91 26.18 -1.98 1.43
C ARG A 91 26.75 -3.27 0.85
N GLU A 92 26.26 -4.43 1.29
CA GLU A 92 26.67 -5.73 0.74
C GLU A 92 26.42 -5.80 -0.77
N LYS A 93 25.21 -5.45 -1.22
CA LYS A 93 24.86 -5.41 -2.65
C LYS A 93 25.73 -4.43 -3.44
N GLN A 94 26.01 -3.25 -2.89
CA GLN A 94 26.91 -2.28 -3.52
C GLN A 94 28.33 -2.85 -3.68
N MET A 95 28.84 -3.54 -2.66
CA MET A 95 30.17 -4.16 -2.70
C MET A 95 30.22 -5.31 -3.70
N ASP A 96 29.19 -6.14 -3.79
CA ASP A 96 29.14 -7.23 -4.76
C ASP A 96 29.07 -6.71 -6.20
N PHE A 97 28.31 -5.64 -6.43
CA PHE A 97 28.30 -4.95 -7.71
C PHE A 97 29.69 -4.40 -8.08
N LEU A 98 30.38 -3.76 -7.14
CA LEU A 98 31.74 -3.25 -7.34
C LEU A 98 32.73 -4.38 -7.66
N LYS A 99 32.66 -5.51 -6.96
CA LYS A 99 33.49 -6.71 -7.23
C LYS A 99 33.24 -7.24 -8.64
N MET A 100 31.99 -7.28 -9.07
CA MET A 100 31.61 -7.71 -10.42
C MET A 100 32.22 -6.77 -11.48
N LEU A 101 32.11 -5.45 -11.31
CA LEU A 101 32.70 -4.47 -12.22
C LEU A 101 34.22 -4.64 -12.34
N ARG A 102 34.94 -4.77 -11.20
CA ARG A 102 36.39 -5.00 -11.20
C ARG A 102 36.80 -6.32 -11.85
N LYS A 103 35.95 -7.35 -11.79
CA LYS A 103 36.19 -8.61 -12.50
C LYS A 103 36.04 -8.41 -14.01
N ASN A 104 34.98 -7.71 -14.43
CA ASN A 104 34.72 -7.42 -15.85
C ASN A 104 35.82 -6.57 -16.46
N GLU A 105 36.28 -5.54 -15.76
CA GLU A 105 37.41 -4.70 -16.17
C GLU A 105 38.67 -5.53 -16.45
N ARG A 106 39.07 -6.40 -15.52
CA ARG A 106 40.22 -7.30 -15.71
C ARG A 106 40.07 -8.22 -16.91
N MET A 107 38.88 -8.81 -17.11
CA MET A 107 38.63 -9.67 -18.26
C MET A 107 38.75 -8.91 -19.59
N LEU A 108 38.21 -7.68 -19.64
CA LEU A 108 38.30 -6.81 -20.82
C LEU A 108 39.75 -6.37 -21.09
N GLU A 109 40.52 -6.06 -20.06
CA GLU A 109 41.94 -5.73 -20.20
C GLU A 109 42.75 -6.93 -20.74
N GLU A 110 42.48 -8.14 -20.25
CA GLU A 110 43.11 -9.37 -20.73
C GLU A 110 42.75 -9.65 -22.19
N GLU A 111 41.48 -9.49 -22.56
CA GLU A 111 41.02 -9.66 -23.95
C GLU A 111 41.65 -8.61 -24.89
N ASN A 112 41.67 -7.34 -24.49
CA ASN A 112 42.29 -6.27 -25.28
C ASN A 112 43.80 -6.52 -25.46
N LYS A 113 44.50 -7.02 -24.44
CA LYS A 113 45.89 -7.45 -24.58
C LYS A 113 46.04 -8.56 -25.61
N ARG A 114 45.16 -9.57 -25.60
CA ARG A 114 45.18 -10.67 -26.59
C ARG A 114 44.94 -10.20 -28.02
N LEU A 115 44.04 -9.23 -28.21
CA LEU A 115 43.69 -8.70 -29.54
C LEU A 115 44.72 -7.71 -30.11
N LYS A 116 45.63 -7.19 -29.28
CA LYS A 116 46.71 -6.29 -29.70
C LYS A 116 47.95 -7.02 -30.22
N TYR A 117 48.04 -8.34 -30.05
CA TYR A 117 49.03 -9.21 -30.68
C TYR A 117 48.45 -9.84 -31.93
#